data_AF-A0A1J4S9V5-F1
#
_entry.id   AF-A0A1J4S9V5-F1
#
_cell.length_a   1.000
_cell.length_b   1.000
_cell.length_c   1.000
_cell.angle_alpha   90.00
_cell.angle_beta   90.00
_cell.angle_gamma   90.00
#
_symmetry.space_group_name_H-M   'P 1'
#
loop_
_entity.id
_entity.type
_entity.pdbx_description
1 polymer ?
#
loop_
_entity_poly.entity_id
_entity_poly.type
_entity_poly.pdbx_seq_one_letter_code
_entity_poly.pdbx_strand_id
1 'polypeptide(L)' 'MCDKIEQTVEDSLKKAEALRQSILMKAFAGELTRDWREKHPELITGENSAEKLLERIKAEKARLAGIEKKQRSRKVKKK' A
#
# COMPACT_ATOMS: atom_id res chain seq x y z
N MET A 1 13.11 -41.32 -20.36
CA MET A 1 14.09 -40.23 -20.15
C MET A 1 13.44 -38.86 -20.28
N CYS A 2 12.52 -38.67 -21.24
CA CYS A 2 11.69 -37.46 -21.38
C CYS A 2 10.85 -37.18 -20.13
N ASP A 3 10.13 -38.18 -19.60
CA ASP A 3 9.23 -38.00 -18.44
C ASP A 3 9.92 -37.50 -17.16
N LYS A 4 11.18 -37.93 -16.92
CA LYS A 4 11.97 -37.44 -15.78
C LYS A 4 12.37 -35.98 -15.94
N ILE A 5 12.62 -35.54 -17.17
CA ILE A 5 12.92 -34.14 -17.47
C ILE A 5 11.66 -33.31 -17.28
N GLU A 6 10.52 -33.76 -17.80
CA GLU A 6 9.23 -33.09 -17.63
C GLU A 6 8.86 -32.93 -16.15
N GLN A 7 9.01 -33.99 -15.36
CA GLN A 7 8.72 -33.96 -13.93
C GLN A 7 9.67 -33.02 -13.16
N THR A 8 10.95 -32.99 -13.54
CA THR A 8 11.93 -32.06 -12.96
C THR A 8 11.57 -30.60 -13.27
N VAL A 9 11.11 -30.33 -14.49
CA VAL A 9 10.67 -28.99 -14.90
C VAL A 9 9.43 -28.58 -14.11
N GLU A 10 8.45 -29.46 -13.96
CA GLU A 10 7.22 -29.18 -13.21
C GLU A 10 7.51 -28.90 -11.72
N ASP A 11 8.36 -29.70 -11.09
CA ASP A 11 8.77 -29.50 -9.70
C ASP A 11 9.54 -28.19 -9.51
N SER A 12 10.40 -27.84 -10.46
CA SER A 12 11.15 -26.58 -10.44
C SER A 12 10.22 -25.37 -10.55
N LEU A 13 9.18 -25.48 -11.38
CA LEU A 13 8.18 -24.42 -11.54
C LEU A 13 7.39 -24.21 -10.23
N LYS A 14 6.92 -25.31 -9.61
CA LYS A 14 6.20 -25.25 -8.32
C LYS A 14 7.05 -24.63 -7.22
N LYS A 15 8.33 -24.97 -7.14
CA LYS A 15 9.28 -24.38 -6.18
C LYS A 15 9.48 -22.89 -6.42
N ALA A 16 9.62 -22.47 -7.68
CA ALA A 16 9.76 -21.07 -8.03
C ALA A 16 8.52 -20.25 -7.66
N GLU A 17 7.33 -20.81 -7.88
CA GLU A 17 6.07 -20.17 -7.50
C GLU A 17 5.95 -20.03 -5.97
N ALA A 18 6.22 -21.09 -5.22
CA ALA A 18 6.20 -21.05 -3.75
C ALA A 18 7.20 -20.02 -3.20
N LEU A 19 8.41 -19.96 -3.75
CA LEU A 19 9.41 -18.97 -3.37
C LEU A 19 8.94 -17.55 -3.67
N ARG A 20 8.36 -17.32 -4.85
CA ARG A 20 7.80 -16.01 -5.21
C ARG A 20 6.73 -15.57 -4.21
N GLN A 21 5.80 -16.44 -3.85
CA GLN A 21 4.76 -16.12 -2.87
C GLN A 21 5.37 -15.83 -1.49
N SER A 22 6.35 -16.62 -1.06
CA SER A 22 7.07 -16.35 0.19
C SER A 22 7.77 -14.98 0.17
N ILE A 23 8.40 -14.60 -0.94
CA ILE A 23 9.09 -13.30 -1.06
C ILE A 23 8.07 -12.17 -1.02
N LEU A 24 6.95 -12.30 -1.75
CA LEU A 24 5.89 -11.28 -1.74
C LEU A 24 5.33 -11.09 -0.33
N MET A 25 5.06 -12.19 0.39
CA MET A 25 4.58 -12.12 1.77
C MET A 25 5.55 -11.33 2.67
N LYS A 26 6.84 -11.64 2.59
CA LYS A 26 7.88 -10.94 3.37
C LYS A 26 8.05 -9.48 2.96
N ALA A 27 7.91 -9.17 1.67
CA ALA A 27 7.98 -7.81 1.16
C ALA A 27 6.81 -6.96 1.67
N PHE A 28 5.58 -7.49 1.61
CA PHE A 28 4.38 -6.78 2.08
C PHE A 28 4.33 -6.63 3.60
N ALA A 29 4.79 -7.63 4.36
CA ALA A 29 4.98 -7.51 5.80
C ALA A 29 6.06 -6.48 6.18
N GLY A 30 6.89 -6.06 5.20
CA GLY A 30 7.96 -5.10 5.39
C GLY A 30 9.25 -5.69 5.95
N GLU A 31 9.34 -7.02 6.11
CA GLU A 31 10.49 -7.74 6.68
C GLU A 31 11.78 -7.43 5.92
N LEU A 32 11.72 -7.38 4.58
CA LEU A 32 12.87 -7.09 3.73
C LEU A 32 13.41 -5.65 3.90
N THR A 33 12.62 -4.75 4.50
CA THR A 33 12.98 -3.34 4.71
C THR A 33 13.14 -2.97 6.19
N ARG A 34 13.04 -3.94 7.11
CA ARG A 34 12.99 -3.67 8.56
C ARG A 34 14.24 -2.92 9.04
N ASP A 35 15.41 -3.47 8.77
CA ASP A 35 16.69 -2.90 9.22
C ASP A 35 16.94 -1.50 8.62
N TRP A 36 16.45 -1.26 7.39
CA TRP A 36 16.52 0.07 6.77
C TRP A 36 15.62 1.07 7.51
N ARG A 37 14.40 0.68 7.86
CA ARG A 37 13.47 1.54 8.63
C ARG A 37 13.99 1.86 10.04
N GLU A 38 14.66 0.91 10.68
CA GLU A 38 15.29 1.11 11.99
C GLU A 38 16.43 2.13 11.93
N LYS A 39 17.19 2.15 10.83
CA LYS A 39 18.28 3.12 10.59
C LYS A 39 17.78 4.49 10.13
N HIS A 40 16.56 4.58 9.63
CA HIS A 40 15.97 5.80 9.08
C HIS A 40 14.62 6.16 9.75
N PRO A 41 14.57 6.32 11.08
CA PRO A 41 13.33 6.64 11.79
C PRO A 41 12.74 8.00 11.40
N GLU A 42 13.55 8.94 10.93
CA GLU A 42 13.14 10.28 10.49
C GLU A 42 12.20 10.26 9.28
N LEU A 43 12.27 9.21 8.45
CA LEU A 43 11.45 9.06 7.25
C LEU A 43 10.06 8.47 7.53
N ILE A 44 9.83 7.95 8.73
CA ILE A 44 8.59 7.23 9.10
C ILE A 44 7.89 7.82 10.33
N THR A 45 8.52 8.75 11.05
CA THR A 45 7.97 9.37 12.25
C THR A 45 7.63 10.85 12.05
N GLY A 46 6.96 11.45 13.04
CA GLY A 46 6.63 12.88 13.04
C GLY A 46 5.73 13.28 11.87
N GLU A 47 6.20 14.21 11.03
CA GLU A 47 5.46 14.70 9.87
C GLU A 47 5.28 13.63 8.77
N ASN A 48 6.16 12.64 8.71
CA ASN A 48 6.08 11.52 7.76
C ASN A 48 5.27 10.33 8.30
N SER A 49 4.70 10.45 9.51
CA SER A 49 3.86 9.40 10.10
C SER A 49 2.53 9.26 9.36
N ALA A 50 2.02 8.03 9.31
CA ALA A 50 0.70 7.71 8.79
C ALA A 50 -0.42 8.47 9.50
N GLU A 51 -0.27 8.73 10.81
CA GLU A 51 -1.24 9.48 11.60
C GLU A 51 -1.36 10.93 11.12
N LYS A 52 -0.21 11.58 10.87
CA LYS A 52 -0.19 12.95 10.36
C LYS A 52 -0.82 13.03 8.97
N LEU A 53 -0.53 12.06 8.10
CA LEU A 53 -1.16 11.97 6.79
C LEU A 53 -2.68 11.79 6.92
N LEU A 54 -3.16 10.94 7.83
CA LEU A 54 -4.58 10.73 8.07
C LEU A 54 -5.28 12.01 8.51
N GLU A 55 -4.69 12.77 9.41
CA GLU A 55 -5.24 14.07 9.85
C GLU A 55 -5.33 15.06 8.69
N ARG A 56 -4.31 15.13 7.83
CA ARG A 56 -4.35 15.94 6.60
C ARG A 56 -5.49 15.51 5.66
N ILE A 57 -5.68 14.21 5.46
CA ILE A 57 -6.76 13.67 4.62
C ILE A 57 -8.14 14.02 5.20
N LYS A 58 -8.34 13.89 6.52
CA LYS A 58 -9.61 14.25 7.16
C LYS A 58 -9.92 15.74 7.03
N ALA A 59 -8.94 16.59 7.31
CA ALA A 59 -9.08 18.04 7.18
C ALA A 59 -9.46 18.43 5.74
N GLU A 60 -8.78 17.86 4.75
CA GLU A 60 -9.05 18.11 3.35
C GLU A 60 -10.43 17.61 2.92
N LYS A 61 -10.83 16.41 3.34
CA LYS A 61 -12.19 15.90 3.08
C LYS A 61 -13.27 16.79 3.67
N ALA A 62 -13.09 17.29 4.90
CA ALA A 62 -14.04 18.20 5.53
C ALA A 62 -14.15 19.53 4.77
N ARG A 63 -13.01 20.06 4.30
CA ARG A 63 -12.95 21.26 3.47
C ARG A 63 -13.74 21.08 2.17
N LEU A 64 -13.50 19.97 1.45
CA LEU A 64 -14.20 19.64 0.20
C LEU A 64 -15.72 19.46 0.41
N ALA A 65 -16.12 18.75 1.46
CA ALA A 65 -17.54 18.59 1.80
C ALA A 65 -18.23 19.93 2.13
N GLY A 66 -17.53 20.85 2.80
CA GLY A 66 -18.02 22.21 3.06
C GLY A 66 -18.21 23.03 1.78
N ILE A 67 -17.29 22.89 0.82
CA ILE A 67 -17.39 23.52 -0.51
C ILE A 67 -18.61 22.99 -1.27
N GLU A 68 -18.80 21.67 -1.32
CA GLU A 68 -19.96 21.07 -1.98
C GLU A 68 -21.29 21.55 -1.40
N LYS A 69 -21.41 21.59 -0.07
CA LYS A 69 -22.62 22.08 0.62
C LYS A 69 -22.91 23.55 0.26
N LYS A 70 -21.88 24.39 0.20
CA LYS A 70 -21.99 25.82 -0.17
C LYS A 70 -22.35 26.01 -1.65
N GLN A 71 -21.89 25.12 -2.53
CA GLN A 71 -22.28 25.15 -3.94
C GLN A 71 -23.74 24.71 -4.14
N ARG A 72 -24.20 23.67 -3.43
CA ARG A 72 -25.60 23.22 -3.48
C ARG A 72 -26.56 24.31 -3.00
N SER A 73 -26.27 24.97 -1.87
CA SER A 73 -27.14 26.04 -1.34
C SER A 73 -27.22 27.27 -2.24
N ARG A 74 -26.11 27.64 -2.91
CA ARG A 74 -26.11 28.72 -3.93
C ARG A 74 -26.93 28.38 -5.17
N LYS A 75 -26.98 27.11 -5.59
CA LYS A 75 -27.77 26.66 -6.75
C LYS A 75 -29.27 26.67 -6.46
N VAL A 76 -29.66 26.30 -5.25
CA VAL A 76 -31.06 26.35 -4.79
C VAL A 76 -31.58 27.79 -4.70
N LYS A 77 -30.73 28.74 -4.27
CA LYS A 77 -31.12 30.16 -4.14
C LYS A 77 -31.18 30.93 -5.47
N LYS A 78 -30.76 30.32 -6.58
CA LYS A 78 -30.75 30.89 -7.94
C LYS A 78 -31.87 30.33 -8.84
N LYS A 79 -32.70 29.44 -8.30
CA LYS A 79 -33.88 28.87 -8.95
C LYS A 79 -35.12 29.46 -8.29
#